data_AF-A0A2D5MN18-F1
#
_entry.id   AF-A0A2D5MN18-F1
#
_cell.length_a   1.000
_cell.length_b   1.000
_cell.length_c   1.000
_cell.angle_alpha   90.00
_cell.angle_beta   90.00
_cell.angle_gamma   90.00
#
_symmetry.space_group_name_H-M   'P 1'
#
loop_
_entity.id
_entity.type
_entity.pdbx_description
1 polymer ?
#
loop_
_entity_poly.entity_id
_entity_poly.type
_entity_poly.pdbx_seq_one_letter_code
_entity_poly.pdbx_strand_id
1 'polypeptide(L)'
;MARRVHKKQTKISPKQKVKKRLKKELALVKTRKYKTTYKDIKKYFNLINTHVFHGKLAPFNEILIKDLARQNCIGQVVTWTWKRKGTQQFWLEMLPSYKDKKEFVDTLAHECIHLYQMANQGDTGNHNDMFYSFRPKLNAIGLDI
;
A
#
# COMPACT_ATOMS: atom_id res chain seq x y z
N MET A 1 -5.06 -46.73 26.61
CA MET A 1 -5.60 -46.32 25.29
C MET A 1 -5.18 -44.88 24.99
N ALA A 2 -4.27 -44.65 24.03
CA ALA A 2 -3.81 -43.31 23.66
C ALA A 2 -4.73 -42.70 22.58
N ARG A 3 -5.37 -41.55 22.88
CA ARG A 3 -6.20 -40.82 21.91
C ARG A 3 -5.30 -40.18 20.83
N ARG A 4 -5.41 -40.68 19.60
CA ARG A 4 -4.74 -40.16 18.41
C ARG A 4 -5.38 -38.82 18.01
N VAL A 5 -4.80 -37.71 18.45
CA VAL A 5 -5.24 -36.36 18.07
C VAL A 5 -5.00 -36.17 16.58
N HIS A 6 -6.07 -36.14 15.80
CA HIS A 6 -5.99 -35.85 14.37
C HIS A 6 -5.68 -34.36 14.18
N LYS A 7 -4.43 -34.05 13.79
CA LYS A 7 -4.02 -32.70 13.37
C LYS A 7 -4.81 -32.34 12.11
N LYS A 8 -5.85 -31.51 12.23
CA LYS A 8 -6.54 -30.90 11.08
C LYS A 8 -5.50 -30.12 10.27
N GLN A 9 -5.20 -30.57 9.05
CA GLN A 9 -4.43 -29.78 8.09
C GLN A 9 -5.26 -28.55 7.71
N THR A 10 -4.99 -27.42 8.36
CA THR A 10 -5.60 -26.14 8.00
C THR A 10 -5.09 -25.71 6.63
N LYS A 11 -5.95 -25.75 5.61
CA LYS A 11 -5.65 -25.20 4.28
C LYS A 11 -5.23 -23.73 4.43
N ILE A 12 -4.02 -23.39 3.97
CA ILE A 12 -3.50 -22.02 4.02
C ILE A 12 -4.41 -21.11 3.18
N SER A 13 -4.95 -20.06 3.78
CA SER A 13 -5.81 -19.09 3.09
C SER A 13 -5.04 -18.33 1.99
N PRO A 14 -5.73 -17.81 0.96
CA PRO A 14 -5.09 -17.00 -0.09
C PRO A 14 -4.25 -15.83 0.46
N LYS A 15 -4.77 -15.12 1.48
CA LYS A 15 -4.05 -14.02 2.15
C LYS A 15 -2.75 -14.49 2.81
N GLN A 16 -2.76 -15.64 3.47
CA GLN A 16 -1.55 -16.21 4.07
C GLN A 16 -0.50 -16.62 3.01
N LYS A 17 -0.93 -17.11 1.84
CA LYS A 17 -0.01 -17.39 0.71
C LYS A 17 0.64 -16.10 0.19
N VAL A 18 -0.15 -15.05 -0.02
CA VAL A 18 0.33 -13.72 -0.44
C VAL A 18 1.31 -13.18 0.59
N LYS A 19 0.96 -13.20 1.88
CA LYS A 19 1.83 -12.77 2.97
C LYS A 19 3.16 -13.50 2.98
N LYS A 20 3.16 -14.82 2.80
CA LYS A 20 4.40 -15.61 2.74
C LYS A 20 5.26 -15.22 1.54
N ARG A 21 4.67 -15.03 0.36
CA ARG A 21 5.39 -14.60 -0.85
C ARG A 21 5.95 -13.20 -0.71
N LEU A 22 5.13 -12.26 -0.24
CA LEU A 22 5.52 -10.86 -0.05
C LEU A 22 6.63 -10.74 0.99
N LYS A 23 6.50 -11.41 2.15
CA LYS A 23 7.57 -11.45 3.16
C LYS A 23 8.87 -11.98 2.59
N LYS A 24 8.84 -13.03 1.77
CA LYS A 24 10.06 -13.53 1.10
C LYS A 24 10.65 -12.49 0.16
N GLU A 25 9.84 -11.89 -0.71
CA GLU A 25 10.31 -10.87 -1.67
C GLU A 25 10.92 -9.65 -0.96
N LEU A 26 10.25 -9.14 0.08
CA LEU A 26 10.73 -8.00 0.86
C LEU A 26 11.95 -8.36 1.73
N ALA A 27 12.02 -9.60 2.23
CA ALA A 27 13.16 -10.07 3.04
C ALA A 27 14.46 -10.18 2.26
N LEU A 28 14.40 -10.48 0.96
CA LEU A 28 15.59 -10.63 0.11
C LEU A 28 16.39 -9.32 -0.06
N VAL A 29 15.80 -8.15 0.26
CA VAL A 29 16.37 -6.83 -0.03
C VAL A 29 16.51 -5.96 1.24
N LYS A 30 16.32 -6.52 2.44
CA LYS A 30 16.25 -5.76 3.70
C LYS A 30 17.42 -4.84 4.01
N THR A 31 18.60 -5.11 3.46
CA THR A 31 19.83 -4.37 3.78
C THR A 31 20.27 -3.40 2.68
N ARG A 32 19.52 -3.31 1.57
CA ARG A 32 19.90 -2.48 0.43
C ARG A 32 18.90 -1.36 0.22
N LYS A 33 19.46 -0.14 0.11
CA LYS A 33 18.75 1.04 -0.39
C LYS A 33 17.99 0.66 -1.66
N TYR A 34 16.70 0.92 -1.64
CA TYR A 34 15.81 0.55 -2.73
C TYR A 34 15.59 1.74 -3.65
N LYS A 35 15.73 1.53 -4.97
CA LYS A 35 15.42 2.55 -5.98
C LYS A 35 13.97 2.39 -6.43
N THR A 36 13.21 3.46 -6.34
CA THR A 36 11.80 3.49 -6.72
C THR A 36 11.66 3.36 -8.24
N THR A 37 10.72 2.54 -8.70
CA THR A 37 10.44 2.36 -10.13
C THR A 37 8.93 2.36 -10.39
N TYR A 38 8.53 2.92 -11.53
CA TYR A 38 7.13 2.87 -11.98
C TYR A 38 6.59 1.44 -12.10
N LYS A 39 7.45 0.50 -12.52
CA LYS A 39 7.11 -0.92 -12.64
C LYS A 39 6.73 -1.51 -11.28
N ASP A 40 7.53 -1.26 -10.25
CA ASP A 40 7.23 -1.75 -8.92
C ASP A 40 6.03 -1.03 -8.31
N ILE A 41 5.88 0.29 -8.50
CA ILE A 41 4.69 1.03 -8.07
C ILE A 41 3.43 0.37 -8.63
N LYS A 42 3.35 0.16 -9.94
CA LYS A 42 2.21 -0.50 -10.58
C LYS A 42 1.97 -1.92 -10.06
N LYS A 43 3.04 -2.70 -9.90
CA LYS A 43 2.98 -4.07 -9.38
C LYS A 43 2.36 -4.11 -7.97
N TYR A 44 2.88 -3.30 -7.05
CA TYR A 44 2.45 -3.31 -5.66
C TYR A 44 1.11 -2.62 -5.47
N PHE A 45 0.82 -1.55 -6.21
CA PHE A 45 -0.52 -0.95 -6.25
C PHE A 45 -1.59 -2.00 -6.59
N ASN A 46 -1.38 -2.77 -7.66
CA ASN A 46 -2.34 -3.82 -8.06
C ASN A 46 -2.50 -4.90 -6.99
N LEU A 47 -1.39 -5.31 -6.35
CA LEU A 47 -1.42 -6.29 -5.26
C LEU A 47 -2.22 -5.77 -4.06
N ILE A 48 -1.96 -4.53 -3.65
CA ILE A 48 -2.62 -3.86 -2.52
C ILE A 48 -4.10 -3.66 -2.86
N ASN A 49 -4.43 -3.09 -4.01
CA ASN A 49 -5.80 -2.86 -4.44
C ASN A 49 -6.60 -4.17 -4.47
N THR A 50 -6.03 -5.25 -5.01
CA THR A 50 -6.69 -6.56 -5.07
C THR A 50 -6.98 -7.14 -3.68
N HIS A 51 -6.02 -7.09 -2.76
CA HIS A 51 -6.11 -7.83 -1.50
C HIS A 51 -6.63 -7.02 -0.30
N VAL A 52 -6.55 -5.69 -0.36
CA VAL A 52 -6.90 -4.76 0.72
C VAL A 52 -8.15 -3.97 0.38
N PHE A 53 -8.24 -3.48 -0.85
CA PHE A 53 -9.34 -2.61 -1.31
C PHE A 53 -10.35 -3.32 -2.20
N HIS A 54 -10.14 -4.62 -2.49
CA HIS A 54 -11.03 -5.43 -3.33
C HIS A 54 -11.27 -4.84 -4.73
N GLY A 55 -10.25 -4.19 -5.31
CA GLY A 55 -10.33 -3.58 -6.63
C GLY A 55 -11.07 -2.23 -6.67
N LYS A 56 -11.42 -1.64 -5.52
CA LYS A 56 -12.17 -0.39 -5.45
C LYS A 56 -11.35 0.87 -5.77
N LEU A 57 -10.03 0.79 -5.72
CA LEU A 57 -9.18 1.94 -6.06
C LEU A 57 -9.02 2.05 -7.57
N ALA A 58 -9.35 3.22 -8.11
CA ALA A 58 -8.84 3.65 -9.39
C ALA A 58 -7.31 3.88 -9.29
N PRO A 59 -6.54 3.67 -10.36
CA PRO A 59 -5.13 4.04 -10.36
C PRO A 59 -4.98 5.55 -10.16
N PHE A 60 -3.84 5.96 -9.59
CA PHE A 60 -3.45 7.37 -9.55
C PHE A 60 -3.44 7.96 -10.97
N ASN A 61 -3.88 9.21 -11.10
CA ASN A 61 -3.94 9.89 -12.38
C ASN A 61 -2.55 10.17 -12.94
N GLU A 62 -1.58 10.42 -12.05
CA GLU A 62 -0.18 10.63 -12.37
C GLU A 62 0.71 10.07 -11.26
N ILE A 63 1.93 9.66 -11.61
CA ILE A 63 2.94 9.20 -10.66
C ILE A 63 4.21 10.01 -10.89
N LEU A 64 4.72 10.67 -9.84
CA LEU A 64 5.96 11.42 -9.87
C LEU A 64 6.98 10.82 -8.90
N ILE A 65 8.14 10.44 -9.44
CA ILE A 65 9.30 10.04 -8.62
C ILE A 65 10.23 11.25 -8.51
N LYS A 66 10.21 11.92 -7.36
CA LYS A 66 10.95 13.18 -7.16
C LYS A 66 11.41 13.33 -5.72
N ASP A 67 12.37 14.24 -5.51
CA ASP A 67 12.78 14.63 -4.16
C ASP A 67 11.65 15.39 -3.45
N LEU A 68 11.36 14.98 -2.21
CA LEU A 68 10.30 15.51 -1.36
C LEU A 68 10.84 16.18 -0.08
N ALA A 69 12.15 16.47 -0.02
CA ALA A 69 12.79 17.07 1.14
C ALA A 69 12.09 18.37 1.62
N ARG A 70 11.54 19.18 0.71
CA ARG A 70 10.84 20.43 1.05
C ARG A 70 9.47 20.19 1.70
N GLN A 71 8.84 19.06 1.40
CA GLN A 71 7.56 18.65 1.92
C GLN A 71 7.69 17.88 3.24
N ASN A 72 8.92 17.55 3.64
CA ASN A 72 9.24 16.78 4.84
C ASN A 72 8.46 15.44 4.93
N CYS A 73 8.28 14.77 3.77
CA CYS A 73 7.61 13.48 3.66
C CYS A 73 8.37 12.54 2.71
N ILE A 74 8.04 11.26 2.77
CA ILE A 74 8.65 10.22 1.92
C ILE A 74 7.75 9.76 0.78
N GLY A 75 6.46 10.06 0.87
CA GLY A 75 5.43 9.89 -0.14
C GLY A 75 4.25 10.80 0.18
N GLN A 76 3.45 11.15 -0.82
CA GLN A 76 2.20 11.89 -0.63
C GLN A 76 1.24 11.70 -1.80
N VAL A 77 -0.05 11.89 -1.55
CA VAL A 77 -1.08 12.04 -2.60
C VAL A 77 -1.47 13.51 -2.73
N VAL A 78 -1.23 14.10 -3.90
CA VAL A 78 -1.60 15.48 -4.21
C VAL A 78 -2.93 15.51 -4.95
N THR A 79 -3.88 16.29 -4.42
CA THR A 79 -5.21 16.44 -5.01
C THR A 79 -5.30 17.71 -5.86
N TRP A 80 -5.52 17.53 -7.15
CA TRP A 80 -5.76 18.61 -8.11
C TRP A 80 -7.26 18.77 -8.36
N THR A 81 -7.84 19.87 -7.90
CA THR A 81 -9.28 20.14 -8.06
C THR A 81 -9.55 21.16 -9.14
N TRP A 82 -10.33 20.77 -10.15
CA TRP A 82 -10.80 21.63 -11.23
C TRP A 82 -12.17 22.20 -10.89
N LYS A 83 -12.20 23.30 -10.10
CA LYS A 83 -13.45 23.87 -9.55
C LYS A 83 -14.57 24.07 -10.58
N ARG A 84 -14.24 24.53 -11.80
CA ARG A 84 -15.24 24.76 -12.86
C ARG A 84 -15.85 23.48 -13.43
N LYS A 85 -15.10 22.37 -13.44
CA LYS A 85 -15.56 21.08 -13.99
C LYS A 85 -16.07 20.12 -12.93
N GLY A 86 -15.90 20.45 -11.64
CA GLY A 86 -16.26 19.59 -10.52
C GLY A 86 -15.43 18.30 -10.44
N THR A 87 -14.27 18.24 -11.11
CA THR A 87 -13.43 17.04 -11.17
C THR A 87 -12.20 17.16 -10.29
N GLN A 88 -11.77 16.04 -9.72
CA GLN A 88 -10.53 15.91 -8.96
C GLN A 88 -9.60 14.90 -9.64
N GLN A 89 -8.30 15.14 -9.51
CA GLN A 89 -7.25 14.20 -9.88
C GLN A 89 -6.34 13.95 -8.68
N PHE A 90 -5.89 12.72 -8.53
CA PHE A 90 -5.03 12.28 -7.44
C PHE A 90 -3.69 11.84 -8.01
N TRP A 91 -2.63 12.58 -7.65
CA TRP A 91 -1.28 12.35 -8.12
C TRP A 91 -0.48 11.71 -6.99
N LEU A 92 0.20 10.60 -7.28
CA LEU A 92 1.11 9.97 -6.33
C LEU A 92 2.49 10.57 -6.49
N GLU A 93 3.08 11.04 -5.40
CA GLU A 93 4.47 11.46 -5.37
C GLU A 93 5.25 10.57 -4.41
N MET A 94 6.40 10.04 -4.84
CA MET A 94 7.24 9.14 -4.04
C MET A 94 8.71 9.52 -4.17
N LEU A 95 9.49 9.27 -3.10
CA LEU A 95 10.94 9.48 -3.15
C LEU A 95 11.63 8.63 -4.23
N PRO A 96 12.77 9.09 -4.78
CA PRO A 96 13.56 8.32 -5.74
C PRO A 96 14.17 7.05 -5.15
N SER A 97 14.33 7.02 -3.83
CA SER A 97 14.87 5.88 -3.10
C SER A 97 14.39 5.81 -1.67
N TYR A 98 14.32 4.59 -1.14
CA TYR A 98 13.94 4.26 0.23
C TYR A 98 15.05 3.46 0.92
N LYS A 99 15.03 3.39 2.24
CA LYS A 99 15.97 2.60 3.05
C LYS A 99 16.02 1.14 2.60
N ASP A 100 14.86 0.56 2.36
CA ASP A 100 14.72 -0.79 1.82
C ASP A 100 13.42 -0.93 1.02
N LYS A 101 13.24 -2.10 0.39
CA LYS A 101 12.03 -2.37 -0.40
C LYS A 101 10.77 -2.40 0.45
N LYS A 102 10.86 -2.71 1.74
CA LYS A 102 9.69 -2.78 2.62
C LYS A 102 9.18 -1.37 2.94
N GLU A 103 10.06 -0.44 3.29
CA GLU A 103 9.70 0.97 3.51
C GLU A 103 9.01 1.57 2.28
N PHE A 104 9.51 1.27 1.07
CA PHE A 104 8.85 1.65 -0.17
C PHE A 104 7.42 1.11 -0.29
N VAL A 105 7.21 -0.20 -0.05
CA VAL A 105 5.88 -0.83 -0.22
C VAL A 105 4.91 -0.42 0.90
N ASP A 106 5.39 -0.23 2.12
CA ASP A 106 4.58 0.30 3.23
C ASP A 106 4.16 1.75 2.94
N THR A 107 5.09 2.59 2.44
CA THR A 107 4.77 3.97 2.01
C THR A 107 3.71 3.96 0.91
N LEU A 108 3.86 3.11 -0.12
CA LEU A 108 2.83 2.99 -1.17
C LEU A 108 1.47 2.55 -0.61
N ALA A 109 1.46 1.64 0.36
CA ALA A 109 0.23 1.19 1.01
C ALA A 109 -0.44 2.29 1.83
N HIS A 110 0.36 3.11 2.52
CA HIS A 110 -0.07 4.32 3.22
C HIS A 110 -0.79 5.28 2.25
N GLU A 111 -0.14 5.62 1.13
CA GLU A 111 -0.73 6.50 0.11
C GLU A 111 -1.97 5.91 -0.56
N CYS A 112 -2.07 4.58 -0.71
CA CYS A 112 -3.29 3.93 -1.20
C CYS A 112 -4.47 4.10 -0.25
N ILE A 113 -4.24 4.15 1.06
CA ILE A 113 -5.31 4.45 2.02
C ILE A 113 -5.76 5.89 1.82
N HIS A 114 -4.84 6.86 1.77
CA HIS A 114 -5.18 8.27 1.51
C HIS A 114 -5.98 8.45 0.21
N LEU A 115 -5.58 7.76 -0.87
CA LEU A 115 -6.36 7.72 -2.11
C LEU A 115 -7.78 7.21 -1.87
N TYR A 116 -7.96 6.12 -1.11
CA TYR A 116 -9.29 5.61 -0.78
C TYR A 116 -10.12 6.63 0.01
N GLN A 117 -9.53 7.30 1.01
CA GLN A 117 -10.23 8.30 1.81
C GLN A 117 -10.75 9.43 0.91
N MET A 118 -9.88 9.99 0.07
CA MET A 118 -10.24 11.14 -0.75
C MET A 118 -11.14 10.77 -1.93
N ALA A 119 -10.81 9.70 -2.67
CA ALA A 119 -11.50 9.35 -3.91
C ALA A 119 -12.80 8.57 -3.68
N ASN A 120 -12.84 7.68 -2.67
CA ASN A 120 -13.99 6.80 -2.43
C ASN A 120 -14.86 7.22 -1.25
N GLN A 121 -14.33 7.99 -0.29
CA GLN A 121 -15.09 8.43 0.90
C GLN A 121 -15.35 9.94 0.92
N GLY A 122 -14.69 10.74 0.07
CA GLY A 122 -14.80 12.20 0.10
C GLY A 122 -14.22 12.83 1.37
N ASP A 123 -13.30 12.12 2.04
CA ASP A 123 -12.64 12.53 3.28
C ASP A 123 -11.37 13.37 2.98
N THR A 124 -10.83 14.05 3.99
CA THR A 124 -9.70 15.00 3.84
C THR A 124 -8.33 14.34 3.80
N GLY A 125 -8.25 13.02 4.02
CA GLY A 125 -6.98 12.26 4.00
C GLY A 125 -6.23 12.25 5.33
N ASN A 126 -6.87 12.57 6.46
CA ASN A 126 -6.23 12.53 7.78
C ASN A 126 -6.13 11.09 8.34
N HIS A 127 -5.19 10.84 9.26
CA HIS A 127 -5.04 9.55 9.98
C HIS A 127 -6.13 9.37 11.06
N ASN A 128 -7.38 9.24 10.63
CA ASN A 128 -8.54 8.99 11.49
C ASN A 128 -8.79 7.49 11.71
N ASP A 129 -9.88 7.14 12.41
CA ASP A 129 -10.26 5.75 12.69
C ASP A 129 -10.40 4.90 11.41
N MET A 130 -10.87 5.52 10.32
CA MET A 130 -11.00 4.83 9.04
C MET A 130 -9.62 4.49 8.47
N PHE A 131 -8.65 5.40 8.53
CA PHE A 131 -7.27 5.12 8.15
C PHE A 131 -6.70 3.93 8.93
N TYR A 132 -6.78 3.97 10.28
CA TYR A 132 -6.24 2.91 11.12
C TYR A 132 -7.00 1.57 11.00
N SER A 133 -8.25 1.59 10.54
CA SER A 133 -9.01 0.35 10.23
C SER A 133 -8.35 -0.50 9.14
N PHE A 134 -7.47 0.07 8.32
CA PHE A 134 -6.71 -0.66 7.29
C PHE A 134 -5.48 -1.37 7.82
N ARG A 135 -4.96 -0.99 8.99
CA ARG A 135 -3.81 -1.64 9.61
C ARG A 135 -3.96 -3.17 9.74
N PRO A 136 -5.05 -3.74 10.28
CA PRO A 136 -5.23 -5.19 10.32
C PRO A 136 -5.34 -5.82 8.91
N LYS A 137 -5.88 -5.10 7.93
CA LYS A 137 -6.02 -5.58 6.54
C LYS A 137 -4.66 -5.66 5.84
N LEU A 138 -3.80 -4.67 6.05
CA LEU A 138 -2.41 -4.66 5.56
C LEU A 138 -1.56 -5.71 6.26
N ASN A 139 -1.68 -5.82 7.58
CA ASN A 139 -0.98 -6.83 8.37
C ASN A 139 -1.33 -8.26 7.92
N ALA A 140 -2.56 -8.48 7.43
CA ALA A 140 -2.97 -9.76 6.87
C ALA A 140 -2.21 -10.16 5.59
N ILE A 141 -1.69 -9.19 4.83
CA ILE A 141 -0.82 -9.42 3.65
C ILE A 141 0.66 -9.17 3.93
N GLY A 142 1.02 -8.70 5.12
CA GLY A 142 2.41 -8.54 5.57
C GLY A 142 3.01 -7.14 5.35
N LEU A 143 2.16 -6.13 5.18
CA LEU A 143 2.50 -4.71 5.16
C LEU A 143 2.03 -4.03 6.44
N ASP A 144 2.55 -2.84 6.74
CA ASP A 144 2.12 -2.01 7.87
C ASP A 144 2.06 -0.53 7.45
N ILE A 145 1.48 0.32 8.31
CA ILE A 145 1.35 1.78 8.16
C ILE A 145 1.77 2.50 9.44
#